data_AF-A0A3R7WQ17-F1
#
_entry.id   AF-A0A3R7WQ17-F1
#
_cell.length_a   1.000
_cell.length_b   1.000
_cell.length_c   1.000
_cell.angle_alpha   90.00
_cell.angle_beta   90.00
_cell.angle_gamma   90.00
#
_symmetry.space_group_name_H-M   'P 1'
#
loop_
_entity.id
_entity.type
_entity.pdbx_description
1 polymer ?
#
loop_
_entity_poly.entity_id
_entity_poly.type
_entity_poly.pdbx_seq_one_letter_code
_entity_poly.pdbx_strand_id
1 'polypeptide(L)'
;MVAHVEHGDGVVVDVAVIGGGVVGTAVFRELVLRGYNVTLLEKNANVVHGASCGNSGIACTGYDAPEGSLERRCIRRAMELNPAVYRELGLPSAAVGSLVIAWTAQDLAALPHTVAANHAIDTQVKTLSAAELYALEPHLAAGALGAVFVPGEIVIEPWLIPIAYLHHGLRNGGTLRPVPTDRTKGVFVFRNLHGLVVVGPTAEDQHSREDMTNTPDVVATLRAAASQIVPALAACPVVGTYAADGAHQWVVVGGIRSTGVTASLGIAEYVGQLIGAWFRPRLAGRHVIVPYVVPTFQELAMQFDGTSNSVTIEGLVHQVTHPLTRWGLQKLLKQQQDTSRL
;
A
#
# COMPACT_ATOMS: atom_id res chain seq x y z
N MET A 1 -34.94 -7.14 -7.19
CA MET A 1 -36.35 -6.66 -7.11
C MET A 1 -36.44 -5.27 -7.74
N VAL A 2 -37.57 -4.90 -8.39
CA VAL A 2 -37.64 -3.65 -9.18
C VAL A 2 -38.94 -2.80 -9.03
N ALA A 3 -38.91 -1.45 -8.82
CA ALA A 3 -40.10 -0.53 -8.67
C ALA A 3 -39.86 0.97 -9.06
N HIS A 4 -40.80 1.80 -9.56
CA HIS A 4 -40.47 3.11 -10.24
C HIS A 4 -40.44 4.42 -9.40
N VAL A 5 -39.43 5.31 -9.56
CA VAL A 5 -39.39 6.76 -9.14
C VAL A 5 -38.31 7.50 -10.01
N GLU A 6 -38.24 8.84 -10.20
CA GLU A 6 -37.27 9.54 -11.12
C GLU A 6 -35.96 10.27 -10.60
N HIS A 7 -34.92 10.30 -11.49
CA HIS A 7 -33.72 11.19 -11.75
C HIS A 7 -32.28 11.01 -11.14
N GLY A 8 -31.21 11.00 -12.02
CA GLY A 8 -29.90 11.76 -11.97
C GLY A 8 -28.47 11.08 -11.87
N ASP A 9 -27.64 11.10 -12.95
CA ASP A 9 -26.20 10.74 -13.24
C ASP A 9 -25.12 10.34 -12.16
N GLY A 10 -24.25 9.34 -12.45
CA GLY A 10 -23.25 8.75 -11.51
C GLY A 10 -21.75 8.72 -11.92
N VAL A 11 -20.85 8.52 -10.93
CA VAL A 11 -19.36 8.57 -11.02
C VAL A 11 -18.75 7.31 -11.69
N VAL A 12 -17.81 7.48 -12.62
CA VAL A 12 -17.11 6.38 -13.33
C VAL A 12 -15.65 6.26 -12.88
N VAL A 13 -15.25 5.09 -12.34
CA VAL A 13 -13.88 4.74 -11.89
C VAL A 13 -13.16 3.96 -12.99
N ASP A 14 -11.88 4.25 -13.24
CA ASP A 14 -11.04 3.54 -14.21
C ASP A 14 -10.36 2.31 -13.59
N VAL A 15 -9.79 2.46 -12.39
CA VAL A 15 -9.09 1.38 -11.68
C VAL A 15 -9.46 1.37 -10.20
N ALA A 16 -9.77 0.19 -9.67
CA ALA A 16 -9.87 -0.05 -8.24
C ALA A 16 -8.62 -0.80 -7.75
N VAL A 17 -7.90 -0.23 -6.78
CA VAL A 17 -6.77 -0.87 -6.09
C VAL A 17 -7.28 -1.42 -4.77
N ILE A 18 -7.04 -2.70 -4.48
CA ILE A 18 -7.51 -3.36 -3.25
C ILE A 18 -6.33 -3.61 -2.32
N GLY A 19 -6.39 -3.04 -1.12
CA GLY A 19 -5.38 -3.12 -0.07
C GLY A 19 -4.54 -1.84 0.04
N GLY A 20 -4.61 -1.16 1.17
CA GLY A 20 -3.87 0.05 1.55
C GLY A 20 -2.54 -0.24 2.26
N GLY A 21 -1.88 -1.36 1.95
CA GLY A 21 -0.48 -1.60 2.31
C GLY A 21 0.48 -0.80 1.43
N VAL A 22 1.79 -0.97 1.63
CA VAL A 22 2.81 -0.20 0.88
C VAL A 22 2.78 -0.42 -0.63
N VAL A 23 2.48 -1.64 -1.06
CA VAL A 23 2.38 -1.96 -2.49
C VAL A 23 1.14 -1.31 -3.10
N GLY A 24 -0.01 -1.44 -2.43
CA GLY A 24 -1.26 -0.88 -2.95
C GLY A 24 -1.27 0.65 -2.94
N THR A 25 -0.73 1.30 -1.91
CA THR A 25 -0.56 2.76 -1.90
C THR A 25 0.42 3.26 -2.96
N ALA A 26 1.50 2.52 -3.24
CA ALA A 26 2.42 2.84 -4.33
C ALA A 26 1.76 2.71 -5.71
N VAL A 27 1.03 1.62 -5.97
CA VAL A 27 0.27 1.41 -7.22
C VAL A 27 -0.82 2.48 -7.37
N PHE A 28 -1.54 2.79 -6.30
CA PHE A 28 -2.54 3.86 -6.28
C PHE A 28 -1.93 5.21 -6.69
N ARG A 29 -0.84 5.62 -6.04
CA ARG A 29 -0.10 6.84 -6.38
C ARG A 29 0.31 6.84 -7.85
N GLU A 30 0.96 5.79 -8.31
CA GLU A 30 1.47 5.69 -9.68
C GLU A 30 0.36 5.84 -10.74
N LEU A 31 -0.75 5.13 -10.58
CA LEU A 31 -1.86 5.19 -11.52
C LEU A 31 -2.55 6.57 -11.50
N VAL A 32 -2.72 7.16 -10.32
CA VAL A 32 -3.27 8.53 -10.22
C VAL A 32 -2.36 9.53 -10.95
N LEU A 33 -1.04 9.46 -10.74
CA LEU A 33 -0.09 10.38 -11.39
C LEU A 33 -0.01 10.17 -12.91
N ARG A 34 -0.35 8.98 -13.41
CA ARG A 34 -0.52 8.70 -14.85
C ARG A 34 -1.84 9.22 -15.42
N GLY A 35 -2.74 9.77 -14.60
CA GLY A 35 -4.01 10.36 -15.01
C GLY A 35 -5.20 9.38 -15.07
N TYR A 36 -5.12 8.25 -14.38
CA TYR A 36 -6.28 7.36 -14.21
C TYR A 36 -7.20 7.87 -13.09
N ASN A 37 -8.52 7.67 -13.22
CA ASN A 37 -9.42 7.84 -12.09
C ASN A 37 -9.38 6.60 -11.18
N VAL A 38 -8.63 6.68 -10.08
CA VAL A 38 -8.32 5.52 -9.22
C VAL A 38 -9.03 5.61 -7.88
N THR A 39 -9.59 4.48 -7.44
CA THR A 39 -10.08 4.30 -6.07
C THR A 39 -9.24 3.26 -5.34
N LEU A 40 -8.66 3.61 -4.20
CA LEU A 40 -8.05 2.67 -3.26
C LEU A 40 -9.10 2.16 -2.28
N LEU A 41 -9.17 0.85 -2.10
CA LEU A 41 -10.04 0.17 -1.16
C LEU A 41 -9.20 -0.41 -0.03
N GLU A 42 -9.41 0.01 1.23
CA GLU A 42 -8.75 -0.59 2.42
C GLU A 42 -9.78 -1.16 3.41
N LYS A 43 -9.61 -2.42 3.84
CA LYS A 43 -10.58 -3.10 4.73
C LYS A 43 -10.49 -2.71 6.20
N ASN A 44 -9.30 -2.29 6.64
CA ASN A 44 -9.03 -1.89 7.99
C ASN A 44 -9.42 -0.42 8.20
N ALA A 45 -9.59 -0.02 9.46
CA ALA A 45 -9.89 1.37 9.82
C ALA A 45 -8.78 2.35 9.43
N ASN A 46 -7.55 1.87 9.20
CA ASN A 46 -6.42 2.67 8.74
C ASN A 46 -5.64 1.92 7.67
N VAL A 47 -5.01 2.67 6.77
CA VAL A 47 -3.97 2.14 5.87
C VAL A 47 -2.76 1.62 6.66
N VAL A 48 -1.85 0.91 5.99
CA VAL A 48 -0.60 0.38 6.59
C VAL A 48 -0.85 -0.62 7.72
N HIS A 49 -1.96 -1.37 7.63
CA HIS A 49 -2.19 -2.56 8.45
C HIS A 49 -1.65 -3.84 7.78
N GLY A 50 -1.47 -4.90 8.55
CA GLY A 50 -0.93 -6.18 8.06
C GLY A 50 0.60 -6.15 7.89
N ALA A 51 1.15 -6.82 6.88
CA ALA A 51 2.60 -7.00 6.76
C ALA A 51 3.41 -5.68 6.72
N SER A 52 2.84 -4.60 6.18
CA SER A 52 3.53 -3.31 6.10
C SER A 52 3.80 -2.67 7.46
N CYS A 53 3.03 -2.98 8.51
CA CYS A 53 3.29 -2.42 9.85
C CYS A 53 4.48 -3.06 10.56
N GLY A 54 4.92 -4.25 10.12
CA GLY A 54 6.02 -5.00 10.71
C GLY A 54 7.33 -4.93 9.90
N ASN A 55 7.42 -4.03 8.92
CA ASN A 55 8.65 -3.87 8.14
C ASN A 55 9.79 -3.35 9.03
N SER A 56 11.01 -3.84 8.81
CA SER A 56 12.18 -3.50 9.64
C SER A 56 12.74 -2.09 9.43
N GLY A 57 12.27 -1.35 8.43
CA GLY A 57 12.83 -0.05 8.06
C GLY A 57 14.14 -0.14 7.28
N ILE A 58 14.46 -1.30 6.68
CA ILE A 58 15.63 -1.49 5.82
C ILE A 58 15.17 -1.59 4.37
N ALA A 59 15.75 -0.77 3.49
CA ALA A 59 15.61 -0.90 2.05
C ALA A 59 16.89 -1.50 1.48
N CYS A 60 16.74 -2.71 0.91
CA CYS A 60 17.85 -3.52 0.46
C CYS A 60 18.16 -3.39 -1.03
N THR A 61 19.38 -3.77 -1.39
CA THR A 61 19.89 -3.81 -2.77
C THR A 61 19.27 -4.94 -3.59
N GLY A 62 18.69 -5.95 -2.92
CA GLY A 62 18.04 -7.09 -3.57
C GLY A 62 19.00 -8.16 -4.08
N TYR A 63 20.24 -8.23 -3.57
CA TYR A 63 21.19 -9.29 -3.93
C TYR A 63 20.69 -10.70 -3.56
N ASP A 64 19.86 -10.81 -2.52
CA ASP A 64 19.22 -12.05 -2.08
C ASP A 64 18.08 -12.51 -3.01
N ALA A 65 17.61 -11.65 -3.90
CA ALA A 65 16.56 -12.01 -4.85
C ALA A 65 17.16 -12.86 -6.00
N PRO A 66 16.47 -13.94 -6.44
CA PRO A 66 16.97 -14.78 -7.51
C PRO A 66 17.33 -13.97 -8.76
N GLU A 67 18.44 -14.30 -9.39
CA GLU A 67 18.89 -13.63 -10.60
C GLU A 67 17.83 -13.74 -11.71
N GLY A 68 17.65 -12.65 -12.48
CA GLY A 68 16.63 -12.58 -13.53
C GLY A 68 15.16 -12.52 -13.07
N SER A 69 14.87 -12.67 -11.77
CA SER A 69 13.50 -12.64 -11.25
C SER A 69 12.82 -11.27 -11.42
N LEU A 70 11.48 -11.27 -11.48
CA LEU A 70 10.68 -10.04 -11.49
C LEU A 70 10.90 -9.23 -10.20
N GLU A 71 11.01 -9.90 -9.04
CA GLU A 71 11.34 -9.26 -7.76
C GLU A 71 12.64 -8.46 -7.85
N ARG A 72 13.72 -9.06 -8.35
CA ARG A 72 15.01 -8.38 -8.51
C ARG A 72 14.95 -7.22 -9.50
N ARG A 73 14.16 -7.33 -10.57
CA ARG A 73 13.92 -6.21 -11.50
C ARG A 73 13.20 -5.05 -10.83
N CYS A 74 12.13 -5.33 -10.08
CA CYS A 74 11.38 -4.30 -9.36
C CYS A 74 12.22 -3.62 -8.27
N ILE A 75 13.05 -4.38 -7.53
CA ILE A 75 13.95 -3.80 -6.52
C ILE A 75 14.96 -2.85 -7.17
N ARG A 76 15.66 -3.30 -8.22
CA ARG A 76 16.62 -2.44 -8.93
C ARG A 76 15.98 -1.16 -9.46
N ARG A 77 14.80 -1.29 -10.07
CA ARG A 77 14.07 -0.13 -10.56
C ARG A 77 13.65 0.80 -9.42
N ALA A 78 13.21 0.26 -8.30
CA ALA A 78 12.89 1.06 -7.12
C ALA A 78 14.12 1.78 -6.56
N MET A 79 15.31 1.17 -6.54
CA MET A 79 16.55 1.83 -6.12
C MET A 79 16.89 3.06 -6.97
N GLU A 80 16.59 3.04 -8.27
CA GLU A 80 16.76 4.20 -9.15
C GLU A 80 15.74 5.31 -8.85
N LEU A 81 14.50 4.94 -8.53
CA LEU A 81 13.39 5.86 -8.31
C LEU A 81 13.38 6.48 -6.90
N ASN A 82 13.69 5.67 -5.88
CA ASN A 82 13.52 6.00 -4.46
C ASN A 82 14.21 7.31 -4.06
N PRO A 83 15.49 7.59 -4.42
CA PRO A 83 16.16 8.81 -3.95
C PRO A 83 15.48 10.10 -4.41
N ALA A 84 14.97 10.14 -5.64
CA ALA A 84 14.28 11.30 -6.17
C ALA A 84 12.90 11.45 -5.54
N VAL A 85 12.12 10.36 -5.49
CA VAL A 85 10.75 10.36 -4.95
C VAL A 85 10.75 10.62 -3.44
N TYR A 86 11.71 10.08 -2.69
CA TYR A 86 11.81 10.32 -1.25
C TYR A 86 12.15 11.79 -0.97
N ARG A 87 13.05 12.38 -1.75
CA ARG A 87 13.35 13.82 -1.65
C ARG A 87 12.14 14.68 -1.98
N GLU A 88 11.42 14.36 -3.06
CA GLU A 88 10.20 15.06 -3.47
C GLU A 88 9.12 15.02 -2.39
N LEU A 89 8.92 13.84 -1.78
CA LEU A 89 7.91 13.63 -0.75
C LEU A 89 8.35 14.05 0.65
N GLY A 90 9.61 14.47 0.86
CA GLY A 90 10.17 14.80 2.17
C GLY A 90 10.37 13.58 3.08
N LEU A 91 10.49 12.38 2.51
CA LEU A 91 10.60 11.14 3.27
C LEU A 91 12.00 10.95 3.88
N PRO A 92 12.09 10.73 5.21
CA PRO A 92 13.35 10.45 5.88
C PRO A 92 13.96 9.13 5.40
N SER A 93 15.23 9.20 5.00
CA SER A 93 16.05 8.03 4.67
C SER A 93 17.53 8.32 4.88
N ALA A 94 18.32 7.29 5.18
CA ALA A 94 19.75 7.40 5.41
C ALA A 94 20.51 6.25 4.74
N ALA A 95 21.49 6.59 3.91
CA ALA A 95 22.41 5.63 3.33
C ALA A 95 23.49 5.28 4.35
N VAL A 96 23.26 4.21 5.10
CA VAL A 96 24.14 3.74 6.19
C VAL A 96 24.92 2.47 5.81
N GLY A 97 24.51 1.81 4.72
CA GLY A 97 25.03 0.51 4.32
C GLY A 97 24.60 -0.61 5.26
N SER A 98 25.08 -1.82 4.99
CA SER A 98 24.91 -2.97 5.87
C SER A 98 26.20 -3.79 5.96
N LEU A 99 26.30 -4.59 7.03
CA LEU A 99 27.39 -5.53 7.26
C LEU A 99 26.84 -6.96 7.32
N VAL A 100 27.28 -7.79 6.37
CA VAL A 100 27.08 -9.24 6.43
C VAL A 100 28.28 -9.84 7.15
N ILE A 101 28.12 -10.13 8.44
CA ILE A 101 29.22 -10.51 9.34
C ILE A 101 29.37 -12.05 9.36
N ALA A 102 30.62 -12.50 9.25
CA ALA A 102 30.97 -13.90 9.42
C ALA A 102 31.35 -14.21 10.87
N TRP A 103 30.54 -15.03 11.55
CA TRP A 103 30.80 -15.46 12.93
C TRP A 103 31.47 -16.82 13.00
N THR A 104 31.36 -17.61 11.94
CA THR A 104 31.95 -18.95 11.83
C THR A 104 32.83 -19.07 10.60
N ALA A 105 33.69 -20.08 10.56
CA ALA A 105 34.50 -20.38 9.38
C ALA A 105 33.64 -20.68 8.13
N GLN A 106 32.44 -21.23 8.33
CA GLN A 106 31.48 -21.47 7.25
C GLN A 106 30.93 -20.16 6.69
N ASP A 107 30.55 -19.21 7.55
CA ASP A 107 30.08 -17.89 7.10
C ASP A 107 31.20 -17.15 6.33
N LEU A 108 32.44 -17.24 6.85
CA LEU A 108 33.60 -16.62 6.22
C LEU A 108 33.85 -17.17 4.81
N ALA A 109 33.74 -18.49 4.65
CA ALA A 109 33.87 -19.14 3.35
C ALA A 109 32.72 -18.80 2.39
N ALA A 110 31.56 -18.35 2.90
CA ALA A 110 30.41 -17.93 2.09
C ALA A 110 30.49 -16.47 1.63
N LEU A 111 31.28 -15.60 2.29
CA LEU A 111 31.38 -14.17 1.94
C LEU A 111 31.71 -13.91 0.46
N PRO A 112 32.61 -14.65 -0.22
CA PRO A 112 32.88 -14.43 -1.64
C PRO A 112 31.64 -14.59 -2.54
N HIS A 113 30.71 -15.48 -2.17
CA HIS A 113 29.44 -15.62 -2.89
C HIS A 113 28.57 -14.37 -2.72
N THR A 114 28.46 -13.86 -1.49
CA THR A 114 27.74 -12.61 -1.19
C THR A 114 28.32 -11.43 -1.97
N VAL A 115 29.66 -11.32 -2.03
CA VAL A 115 30.34 -10.29 -2.82
C VAL A 115 29.99 -10.40 -4.30
N ALA A 116 30.11 -11.60 -4.88
CA ALA A 116 29.81 -11.82 -6.30
C ALA A 116 28.34 -11.50 -6.64
N ALA A 117 27.40 -11.93 -5.79
CA ALA A 117 25.97 -11.67 -5.97
C ALA A 117 25.64 -10.17 -5.92
N ASN A 118 26.32 -9.44 -5.05
CA ASN A 118 26.18 -8.00 -4.90
C ASN A 118 26.88 -7.20 -6.00
N HIS A 119 28.08 -7.58 -6.44
CA HIS A 119 28.82 -6.87 -7.50
C HIS A 119 28.09 -6.83 -8.84
N ALA A 120 27.16 -7.77 -9.07
CA ALA A 120 26.23 -7.72 -10.20
C ALA A 120 25.17 -6.58 -10.10
N ILE A 121 25.08 -5.91 -8.95
CA ILE A 121 24.13 -4.82 -8.64
C ILE A 121 24.90 -3.55 -8.27
N ASP A 122 25.81 -3.64 -7.32
CA ASP A 122 26.60 -2.55 -6.78
C ASP A 122 28.07 -2.96 -6.70
N THR A 123 28.91 -2.33 -7.53
CA THR A 123 30.36 -2.60 -7.58
C THR A 123 31.10 -2.05 -6.37
N GLN A 124 30.45 -1.25 -5.52
CA GLN A 124 31.06 -0.63 -4.35
C GLN A 124 31.08 -1.54 -3.11
N VAL A 125 30.52 -2.77 -3.20
CA VAL A 125 30.57 -3.75 -2.10
C VAL A 125 32.01 -4.16 -1.80
N LYS A 126 32.35 -4.22 -0.50
CA LYS A 126 33.72 -4.46 -0.02
C LYS A 126 33.77 -5.63 0.95
N THR A 127 34.74 -6.51 0.79
CA THR A 127 35.13 -7.45 1.86
C THR A 127 35.92 -6.69 2.91
N LEU A 128 35.63 -6.97 4.18
CA LEU A 128 36.34 -6.45 5.34
C LEU A 128 37.01 -7.61 6.09
N SER A 129 38.28 -7.43 6.43
CA SER A 129 38.94 -8.25 7.44
C SER A 129 38.31 -8.01 8.82
N ALA A 130 38.56 -8.91 9.78
CA ALA A 130 38.12 -8.71 11.16
C ALA A 130 38.64 -7.38 11.74
N ALA A 131 39.88 -7.01 11.46
CA ALA A 131 40.46 -5.75 11.94
C ALA A 131 39.74 -4.52 11.38
N GLU A 132 39.43 -4.51 10.08
CA GLU A 132 38.67 -3.42 9.46
C GLU A 132 37.23 -3.37 9.97
N LEU A 133 36.60 -4.53 10.19
CA LEU A 133 35.26 -4.63 10.76
C LEU A 133 35.20 -4.02 12.17
N TYR A 134 36.13 -4.37 13.07
CA TYR A 134 36.17 -3.80 14.41
C TYR A 134 36.61 -2.33 14.44
N ALA A 135 37.36 -1.87 13.44
CA ALA A 135 37.64 -0.45 13.28
C ALA A 135 36.39 0.34 12.87
N LEU A 136 35.53 -0.25 12.04
CA LEU A 136 34.26 0.34 11.61
C LEU A 136 33.18 0.27 12.71
N GLU A 137 33.08 -0.86 13.41
CA GLU A 137 32.11 -1.12 14.48
C GLU A 137 32.82 -1.52 15.80
N PRO A 138 33.38 -0.55 16.57
CA PRO A 138 34.17 -0.84 17.77
C PRO A 138 33.39 -1.52 18.91
N HIS A 139 32.06 -1.43 18.87
CA HIS A 139 31.17 -2.02 19.86
C HIS A 139 30.62 -3.40 19.46
N LEU A 140 31.06 -3.94 18.30
CA LEU A 140 30.68 -5.26 17.86
C LEU A 140 31.15 -6.34 18.85
N ALA A 141 30.34 -7.37 19.07
CA ALA A 141 30.74 -8.50 19.90
C ALA A 141 32.04 -9.15 19.39
N ALA A 142 32.88 -9.61 20.31
CA ALA A 142 34.12 -10.29 19.97
C ALA A 142 33.86 -11.62 19.24
N GLY A 143 34.77 -12.03 18.36
CA GLY A 143 34.74 -13.32 17.66
C GLY A 143 34.31 -13.28 16.19
N ALA A 144 34.04 -12.12 15.61
CA ALA A 144 33.79 -11.98 14.19
C ALA A 144 35.07 -12.22 13.37
N LEU A 145 34.96 -12.97 12.28
CA LEU A 145 36.09 -13.40 11.46
C LEU A 145 36.32 -12.48 10.24
N GLY A 146 35.31 -11.70 9.87
CA GLY A 146 35.31 -10.78 8.73
C GLY A 146 33.88 -10.37 8.37
N ALA A 147 33.72 -9.53 7.35
CA ALA A 147 32.40 -9.13 6.88
C ALA A 147 32.41 -8.74 5.40
N VAL A 148 31.22 -8.56 4.85
CA VAL A 148 30.99 -7.83 3.60
C VAL A 148 30.21 -6.56 3.92
N PHE A 149 30.73 -5.41 3.50
CA PHE A 149 30.04 -4.12 3.59
C PHE A 149 29.31 -3.83 2.28
N VAL A 150 28.00 -3.60 2.38
CA VAL A 150 27.12 -3.28 1.25
C VAL A 150 26.65 -1.83 1.40
N PRO A 151 27.23 -0.85 0.67
CA PRO A 151 26.93 0.56 0.86
C PRO A 151 25.53 0.97 0.36
N GLY A 152 24.96 0.26 -0.61
CA GLY A 152 23.65 0.56 -1.18
C GLY A 152 22.44 0.27 -0.27
N GLU A 153 22.65 -0.29 0.91
CA GLU A 153 21.59 -0.56 1.89
C GLU A 153 21.25 0.72 2.67
N ILE A 154 19.96 1.01 2.80
CA ILE A 154 19.50 2.26 3.42
C ILE A 154 18.49 1.98 4.53
N VAL A 155 18.49 2.86 5.54
CA VAL A 155 17.42 2.91 6.55
C VAL A 155 16.36 3.90 6.11
N ILE A 156 15.11 3.55 6.32
CA ILE A 156 13.92 4.29 5.89
C ILE A 156 12.89 4.33 7.02
N GLU A 157 11.91 5.22 6.89
CA GLU A 157 10.73 5.24 7.76
C GLU A 157 9.58 4.42 7.12
N PRO A 158 9.38 3.15 7.52
CA PRO A 158 8.50 2.23 6.80
C PRO A 158 7.01 2.54 6.95
N TRP A 159 6.61 3.24 8.02
CA TRP A 159 5.21 3.62 8.23
C TRP A 159 4.83 4.88 7.47
N LEU A 160 5.72 5.87 7.38
CA LEU A 160 5.43 7.14 6.72
C LEU A 160 5.42 7.02 5.19
N ILE A 161 6.26 6.15 4.61
CA ILE A 161 6.30 5.92 3.15
C ILE A 161 4.93 5.63 2.52
N PRO A 162 4.19 4.60 2.95
CA PRO A 162 2.87 4.29 2.38
C PRO A 162 1.82 5.39 2.64
N ILE A 163 1.92 6.10 3.76
CA ILE A 163 1.07 7.26 4.06
C ILE A 163 1.38 8.41 3.09
N ALA A 164 2.65 8.66 2.81
CA ALA A 164 3.06 9.68 1.84
C ALA A 164 2.53 9.37 0.44
N TYR A 165 2.58 8.09 0.03
CA TYR A 165 2.03 7.66 -1.24
C TYR A 165 0.51 7.87 -1.33
N LEU A 166 -0.21 7.52 -0.26
CA LEU A 166 -1.64 7.76 -0.15
C LEU A 166 -1.97 9.25 -0.30
N HIS A 167 -1.37 10.12 0.52
CA HIS A 167 -1.65 11.56 0.50
C HIS A 167 -1.31 12.19 -0.84
N HIS A 168 -0.19 11.79 -1.46
CA HIS A 168 0.14 12.29 -2.79
C HIS A 168 -0.90 11.88 -3.84
N GLY A 169 -1.40 10.64 -3.80
CA GLY A 169 -2.48 10.19 -4.67
C GLY A 169 -3.80 10.92 -4.38
N LEU A 170 -4.16 11.14 -3.12
CA LEU A 170 -5.38 11.87 -2.75
C LEU A 170 -5.37 13.33 -3.22
N ARG A 171 -4.24 14.03 -3.04
CA ARG A 171 -4.07 15.40 -3.57
C ARG A 171 -4.19 15.49 -5.08
N ASN A 172 -3.90 14.39 -5.78
CA ASN A 172 -4.00 14.28 -7.23
C ASN A 172 -5.32 13.65 -7.70
N GLY A 173 -6.38 13.69 -6.88
CA GLY A 173 -7.74 13.32 -7.28
C GLY A 173 -8.07 11.83 -7.15
N GLY A 174 -7.15 11.02 -6.65
CA GLY A 174 -7.47 9.67 -6.23
C GLY A 174 -8.42 9.66 -5.04
N THR A 175 -9.19 8.58 -4.87
CA THR A 175 -10.10 8.45 -3.73
C THR A 175 -9.75 7.24 -2.88
N LEU A 176 -9.85 7.38 -1.55
CA LEU A 176 -9.77 6.28 -0.60
C LEU A 176 -11.18 5.92 -0.15
N ARG A 177 -11.52 4.63 -0.17
CA ARG A 177 -12.77 4.11 0.37
C ARG A 177 -12.49 2.88 1.24
N PRO A 178 -13.31 2.62 2.27
CA PRO A 178 -13.24 1.35 2.96
C PRO A 178 -13.57 0.21 1.99
N VAL A 179 -12.87 -0.94 2.09
CA VAL A 179 -13.32 -2.19 1.49
C VAL A 179 -14.59 -2.57 2.24
N PRO A 180 -15.71 -2.77 1.54
CA PRO A 180 -16.89 -3.37 2.14
C PRO A 180 -16.50 -4.72 2.74
N THR A 181 -16.94 -5.02 3.95
CA THR A 181 -16.64 -6.30 4.60
C THR A 181 -17.05 -7.48 3.72
N ASP A 182 -16.59 -8.67 4.10
CA ASP A 182 -16.66 -9.97 3.41
C ASP A 182 -18.06 -10.41 2.93
N ARG A 183 -19.10 -9.58 3.13
CA ARG A 183 -20.50 -9.88 2.82
C ARG A 183 -21.24 -8.88 1.94
N THR A 184 -20.68 -7.76 1.47
CA THR A 184 -21.18 -6.85 0.37
C THR A 184 -20.88 -5.38 0.66
N LYS A 185 -21.07 -4.51 -0.36
CA LYS A 185 -21.40 -3.07 -0.19
C LYS A 185 -22.79 -2.82 0.48
N GLY A 186 -23.46 -3.86 0.98
CA GLY A 186 -24.88 -3.85 1.34
C GLY A 186 -25.81 -4.07 0.12
N VAL A 187 -27.11 -4.19 0.40
CA VAL A 187 -28.16 -4.15 -0.62
C VAL A 187 -28.31 -2.71 -1.09
N PHE A 188 -28.04 -2.44 -2.37
CA PHE A 188 -28.34 -1.13 -2.94
C PHE A 188 -29.81 -1.02 -3.26
N VAL A 189 -30.32 0.19 -3.09
CA VAL A 189 -31.58 0.64 -3.65
C VAL A 189 -31.22 1.80 -4.58
N PHE A 190 -31.10 1.53 -5.87
CA PHE A 190 -30.73 2.52 -6.88
C PHE A 190 -31.71 2.47 -8.03
N ARG A 191 -31.66 3.40 -8.98
CA ARG A 191 -32.54 3.38 -10.16
C ARG A 191 -31.75 3.06 -11.41
N ASN A 192 -32.31 2.25 -12.28
CA ASN A 192 -31.74 2.01 -13.61
C ASN A 192 -32.18 3.10 -14.60
N LEU A 193 -31.67 3.03 -15.83
CA LEU A 193 -31.92 4.01 -16.89
C LEU A 193 -33.39 4.12 -17.34
N HIS A 194 -34.26 3.20 -16.90
CA HIS A 194 -35.69 3.18 -17.25
C HIS A 194 -36.59 3.66 -16.09
N GLY A 195 -36.03 4.33 -15.09
CA GLY A 195 -36.78 4.84 -13.93
C GLY A 195 -37.19 3.76 -12.93
N LEU A 196 -36.76 2.52 -13.15
CA LEU A 196 -37.05 1.39 -12.30
C LEU A 196 -35.98 1.26 -11.19
N VAL A 197 -36.39 1.33 -9.92
CA VAL A 197 -35.59 1.05 -8.72
C VAL A 197 -35.13 -0.38 -8.79
N VAL A 198 -33.85 -0.65 -8.71
CA VAL A 198 -33.23 -1.96 -8.58
C VAL A 198 -32.80 -2.14 -7.13
N VAL A 199 -33.11 -3.32 -6.59
CA VAL A 199 -32.69 -3.75 -5.26
C VAL A 199 -31.79 -4.97 -5.39
N GLY A 200 -30.53 -4.81 -4.98
CA GLY A 200 -29.48 -5.84 -5.02
C GLY A 200 -28.06 -5.25 -4.98
N PRO A 201 -27.01 -6.07 -5.14
CA PRO A 201 -27.05 -7.53 -5.19
C PRO A 201 -27.15 -8.15 -3.78
N THR A 202 -27.40 -9.46 -3.70
CA THR A 202 -26.97 -10.29 -2.57
C THR A 202 -25.55 -10.80 -2.84
N ALA A 203 -24.78 -11.10 -1.80
CA ALA A 203 -23.55 -11.90 -1.93
C ALA A 203 -23.76 -13.18 -1.14
N GLU A 204 -24.09 -14.26 -1.86
CA GLU A 204 -24.20 -15.60 -1.32
C GLU A 204 -23.15 -16.45 -2.02
N ASP A 205 -22.37 -17.20 -1.24
CA ASP A 205 -21.41 -18.15 -1.78
C ASP A 205 -22.18 -19.31 -2.44
N GLN A 206 -21.93 -19.52 -3.73
CA GLN A 206 -22.56 -20.59 -4.50
C GLN A 206 -21.53 -21.65 -4.90
N HIS A 207 -21.98 -22.91 -4.97
CA HIS A 207 -21.12 -24.04 -5.30
C HIS A 207 -20.88 -24.20 -6.82
N SER A 208 -21.69 -23.56 -7.66
CA SER A 208 -21.58 -23.61 -9.11
C SER A 208 -21.63 -22.22 -9.72
N ARG A 209 -20.74 -21.95 -10.68
CA ARG A 209 -20.72 -20.70 -11.45
C ARG A 209 -21.83 -20.61 -12.49
N GLU A 210 -22.51 -21.73 -12.76
CA GLU A 210 -23.63 -21.81 -13.68
C GLU A 210 -24.99 -21.66 -12.97
N ASP A 211 -24.98 -21.59 -11.63
CA ASP A 211 -26.19 -21.44 -10.84
C ASP A 211 -26.70 -19.99 -10.85
N MET A 212 -27.60 -19.71 -11.77
CA MET A 212 -28.24 -18.39 -11.92
C MET A 212 -29.61 -18.33 -11.23
N THR A 213 -29.88 -19.25 -10.29
CA THR A 213 -31.20 -19.41 -9.68
C THR A 213 -31.50 -18.27 -8.72
N ASN A 214 -32.67 -17.64 -8.87
CA ASN A 214 -33.19 -16.68 -7.91
C ASN A 214 -34.21 -17.38 -7.01
N THR A 215 -33.90 -17.56 -5.72
CA THR A 215 -34.83 -18.19 -4.77
C THR A 215 -35.81 -17.16 -4.20
N PRO A 216 -37.04 -17.59 -3.83
CA PRO A 216 -37.98 -16.72 -3.12
C PRO A 216 -37.41 -16.10 -1.83
N ASP A 217 -36.52 -16.81 -1.14
CA ASP A 217 -35.89 -16.36 0.11
C ASP A 217 -34.89 -15.22 -0.12
N VAL A 218 -34.10 -15.28 -1.19
CA VAL A 218 -33.22 -14.18 -1.64
C VAL A 218 -34.05 -12.94 -1.96
N VAL A 219 -35.17 -13.12 -2.66
CA VAL A 219 -36.09 -12.02 -3.00
C VAL A 219 -36.73 -11.41 -1.75
N ALA A 220 -37.15 -12.23 -0.79
CA ALA A 220 -37.69 -11.78 0.49
C ALA A 220 -36.65 -11.01 1.32
N THR A 221 -35.41 -11.47 1.32
CA THR A 221 -34.28 -10.81 2.00
C THR A 221 -34.02 -9.43 1.40
N LEU A 222 -33.94 -9.33 0.07
CA LEU A 222 -33.78 -8.06 -0.64
C LEU A 222 -34.98 -7.12 -0.39
N ARG A 223 -36.20 -7.66 -0.30
CA ARG A 223 -37.41 -6.90 0.06
C ARG A 223 -37.34 -6.29 1.44
N ALA A 224 -36.95 -7.08 2.43
CA ALA A 224 -36.80 -6.63 3.81
C ALA A 224 -35.74 -5.53 3.90
N ALA A 225 -34.57 -5.75 3.28
CA ALA A 225 -33.49 -4.77 3.24
C ALA A 225 -33.91 -3.46 2.55
N ALA A 226 -34.59 -3.54 1.41
CA ALA A 226 -35.09 -2.36 0.71
C ALA A 226 -36.16 -1.60 1.49
N SER A 227 -37.06 -2.30 2.18
CA SER A 227 -38.14 -1.66 2.95
C SER A 227 -37.62 -0.96 4.20
N GLN A 228 -36.47 -1.37 4.73
CA GLN A 228 -35.77 -0.64 5.79
C GLN A 228 -35.18 0.68 5.27
N ILE A 229 -34.72 0.71 4.01
CA ILE A 229 -34.12 1.91 3.40
C ILE A 229 -35.21 2.84 2.85
N VAL A 230 -36.24 2.29 2.21
CA VAL A 230 -37.37 3.00 1.61
C VAL A 230 -38.68 2.26 1.93
N PRO A 231 -39.39 2.61 3.02
CA PRO A 231 -40.58 1.89 3.49
C PRO A 231 -41.70 1.72 2.44
N ALA A 232 -41.84 2.67 1.51
CA ALA A 232 -42.82 2.60 0.43
C ALA A 232 -42.63 1.40 -0.51
N LEU A 233 -41.41 0.85 -0.60
CA LEU A 233 -41.12 -0.31 -1.45
C LEU A 233 -41.75 -1.61 -0.95
N ALA A 234 -42.21 -1.68 0.30
CA ALA A 234 -42.88 -2.85 0.86
C ALA A 234 -44.15 -3.23 0.07
N ALA A 235 -44.87 -2.22 -0.44
CA ALA A 235 -46.12 -2.37 -1.18
C ALA A 235 -45.94 -2.43 -2.70
N CYS A 236 -44.71 -2.28 -3.22
CA CYS A 236 -44.46 -2.29 -4.66
C CYS A 236 -44.37 -3.73 -5.21
N PRO A 237 -44.96 -4.01 -6.40
CA PRO A 237 -44.85 -5.32 -7.02
C PRO A 237 -43.44 -5.57 -7.57
N VAL A 238 -42.97 -6.82 -7.48
CA VAL A 238 -41.69 -7.24 -8.08
C VAL A 238 -41.93 -7.54 -9.55
N VAL A 239 -41.35 -6.73 -10.45
CA VAL A 239 -41.51 -6.92 -11.91
C VAL A 239 -40.50 -7.87 -12.55
N GLY A 240 -39.44 -8.27 -11.84
CA GLY A 240 -38.45 -9.25 -12.32
C GLY A 240 -37.28 -9.50 -11.35
N THR A 241 -36.56 -10.60 -11.59
CA THR A 241 -35.33 -11.02 -10.89
C THR A 241 -34.29 -11.50 -11.90
N TYR A 242 -32.99 -11.30 -11.62
CA TYR A 242 -31.90 -11.71 -12.50
C TYR A 242 -30.62 -11.92 -11.68
N ALA A 243 -29.71 -12.76 -12.19
CA ALA A 243 -28.37 -13.01 -11.67
C ALA A 243 -27.34 -12.82 -12.81
N ALA A 244 -26.08 -12.52 -12.51
CA ALA A 244 -25.00 -12.37 -13.51
C ALA A 244 -23.64 -12.88 -12.98
N ASP A 245 -22.83 -13.53 -13.85
CA ASP A 245 -21.40 -13.81 -13.64
C ASP A 245 -20.54 -12.81 -14.47
N GLY A 246 -19.36 -12.46 -13.97
CA GLY A 246 -18.46 -11.47 -14.56
C GLY A 246 -17.04 -11.99 -14.76
N ALA A 247 -16.59 -12.01 -16.02
CA ALA A 247 -15.16 -12.06 -16.33
C ALA A 247 -14.57 -10.65 -16.19
N HIS A 248 -13.56 -10.47 -15.33
CA HIS A 248 -12.90 -9.16 -15.18
C HIS A 248 -11.40 -9.22 -15.49
N GLN A 249 -10.86 -8.09 -15.96
CA GLN A 249 -9.43 -7.88 -16.12
C GLN A 249 -8.80 -7.59 -14.74
N TRP A 250 -8.17 -8.60 -14.14
CA TRP A 250 -7.52 -8.48 -12.84
C TRP A 250 -6.00 -8.48 -12.97
N VAL A 251 -5.33 -7.57 -12.24
CA VAL A 251 -3.91 -7.71 -11.90
C VAL A 251 -3.84 -8.07 -10.43
N VAL A 252 -3.22 -9.22 -10.11
CA VAL A 252 -2.96 -9.62 -8.73
C VAL A 252 -1.51 -9.30 -8.39
N VAL A 253 -1.32 -8.47 -7.37
CA VAL A 253 -0.01 -8.08 -6.85
C VAL A 253 0.06 -8.49 -5.39
N GLY A 254 0.59 -9.69 -5.13
CA GLY A 254 0.62 -10.29 -3.79
C GLY A 254 1.78 -11.27 -3.63
N GLY A 255 1.89 -11.86 -2.44
CA GLY A 255 2.97 -12.81 -2.12
C GLY A 255 4.36 -12.18 -1.99
N ILE A 256 4.41 -10.85 -1.80
CA ILE A 256 5.66 -10.13 -1.63
C ILE A 256 6.15 -10.33 -0.20
N ARG A 257 7.41 -10.75 -0.06
CA ARG A 257 8.04 -11.04 1.24
C ARG A 257 8.57 -9.74 1.88
N SER A 258 9.73 -9.79 2.53
CA SER A 258 10.35 -8.65 3.24
C SER A 258 10.65 -7.43 2.35
N THR A 259 10.69 -7.59 1.03
CA THR A 259 11.10 -6.58 0.04
C THR A 259 9.97 -5.61 -0.35
N GLY A 260 8.78 -5.72 0.24
CA GLY A 260 7.60 -4.97 -0.17
C GLY A 260 7.74 -3.45 -0.14
N VAL A 261 8.39 -2.88 0.88
CA VAL A 261 8.67 -1.44 0.93
C VAL A 261 9.74 -1.07 -0.10
N THR A 262 10.87 -1.80 -0.10
CA THR A 262 12.01 -1.63 -1.01
C THR A 262 11.60 -1.59 -2.47
N ALA A 263 10.77 -2.55 -2.90
CA ALA A 263 10.39 -2.74 -4.30
C ALA A 263 9.14 -1.93 -4.71
N SER A 264 8.49 -1.23 -3.78
CA SER A 264 7.14 -0.67 -3.96
C SER A 264 7.00 0.22 -5.20
N LEU A 265 7.94 1.14 -5.45
CA LEU A 265 7.92 2.02 -6.63
C LEU A 265 8.17 1.26 -7.94
N GLY A 266 9.08 0.28 -7.95
CA GLY A 266 9.33 -0.54 -9.13
C GLY A 266 8.16 -1.46 -9.47
N ILE A 267 7.49 -2.02 -8.45
CA ILE A 267 6.25 -2.78 -8.61
C ILE A 267 5.15 -1.87 -9.17
N ALA A 268 4.99 -0.68 -8.59
CA ALA A 268 3.99 0.29 -9.03
C ALA A 268 4.18 0.68 -10.51
N GLU A 269 5.41 1.03 -10.91
CA GLU A 269 5.71 1.37 -12.31
C GLU A 269 5.38 0.23 -13.27
N TYR A 270 5.75 -1.01 -12.90
CA TYR A 270 5.46 -2.22 -13.67
C TYR A 270 3.96 -2.47 -13.81
N VAL A 271 3.19 -2.36 -12.72
CA VAL A 271 1.72 -2.47 -12.75
C VAL A 271 1.11 -1.39 -13.63
N GLY A 272 1.60 -0.14 -13.53
CA GLY A 272 1.15 0.93 -14.40
C GLY A 272 1.38 0.63 -15.88
N GLN A 273 2.50 -0.03 -16.23
CA GLN A 273 2.77 -0.44 -17.62
C GLN A 273 1.79 -1.53 -18.09
N LEU A 274 1.48 -2.51 -17.24
CA LEU A 274 0.48 -3.54 -17.54
C LEU A 274 -0.92 -2.95 -17.78
N ILE A 275 -1.38 -2.07 -16.88
CA ILE A 275 -2.68 -1.39 -17.03
C ILE A 275 -2.69 -0.50 -18.29
N GLY A 276 -1.58 0.20 -18.56
CA GLY A 276 -1.44 1.02 -19.76
C GLY A 276 -1.51 0.25 -21.07
N ALA A 277 -1.18 -1.04 -21.07
CA ALA A 277 -1.36 -1.93 -22.21
C ALA A 277 -2.84 -2.32 -22.43
N TRP A 278 -3.68 -2.24 -21.40
CA TRP A 278 -5.10 -2.54 -21.50
C TRP A 278 -5.90 -1.33 -21.98
N PHE A 279 -5.68 -0.16 -21.39
CA PHE A 279 -6.37 1.06 -21.78
C PHE A 279 -5.62 2.35 -21.38
N ARG A 280 -5.92 3.42 -22.11
CA ARG A 280 -5.32 4.75 -21.88
C ARG A 280 -6.02 5.48 -20.72
N PRO A 281 -5.29 6.28 -19.93
CA PRO A 281 -5.89 7.09 -18.88
C PRO A 281 -6.80 8.17 -19.49
N ARG A 282 -7.96 8.41 -18.88
CA ARG A 282 -8.90 9.44 -19.35
C ARG A 282 -8.36 10.85 -19.25
N LEU A 283 -7.49 11.11 -18.27
CA LEU A 283 -6.90 12.44 -18.01
C LEU A 283 -5.50 12.59 -18.60
N ALA A 284 -5.08 11.67 -19.50
CA ALA A 284 -3.76 11.72 -20.13
C ALA A 284 -3.47 13.09 -20.77
N GLY A 285 -2.38 13.73 -20.34
CA GLY A 285 -1.94 15.04 -20.86
C GLY A 285 -2.75 16.25 -20.38
N ARG A 286 -3.73 16.07 -19.50
CA ARG A 286 -4.54 17.16 -18.89
C ARG A 286 -4.37 17.26 -17.37
N HIS A 287 -3.63 16.33 -16.77
CA HIS A 287 -3.41 16.25 -15.33
C HIS A 287 -2.20 17.05 -14.90
N VAL A 288 -2.40 18.12 -14.11
CA VAL A 288 -1.30 18.84 -13.44
C VAL A 288 -1.04 18.15 -12.11
N ILE A 289 0.18 17.65 -11.92
CA ILE A 289 0.55 16.98 -10.67
C ILE A 289 0.70 18.02 -9.56
N VAL A 290 -0.11 17.87 -8.52
CA VAL A 290 -0.03 18.68 -7.30
C VAL A 290 1.02 18.05 -6.38
N PRO A 291 2.11 18.78 -6.04
CA PRO A 291 3.16 18.23 -5.19
C PRO A 291 2.64 17.97 -3.77
N TYR A 292 3.29 17.03 -3.10
CA TYR A 292 3.04 16.70 -1.69
C TYR A 292 4.36 16.48 -0.96
N VAL A 293 4.47 17.04 0.24
CA VAL A 293 5.59 16.83 1.16
C VAL A 293 5.00 16.41 2.50
N VAL A 294 5.54 15.35 3.09
CA VAL A 294 5.11 14.88 4.41
C VAL A 294 5.50 15.88 5.50
N PRO A 295 4.76 15.92 6.63
CA PRO A 295 5.21 16.65 7.80
C PRO A 295 6.52 16.04 8.34
N THR A 296 7.38 16.91 8.87
CA THR A 296 8.62 16.53 9.56
C THR A 296 8.33 15.71 10.82
N PHE A 297 9.32 14.98 11.34
CA PHE A 297 9.13 14.23 12.59
C PHE A 297 8.78 15.13 13.78
N GLN A 298 9.29 16.37 13.81
CA GLN A 298 8.91 17.34 14.83
C GLN A 298 7.43 17.71 14.72
N GLU A 299 6.93 17.97 13.51
CA GLU A 299 5.52 18.27 13.26
C GLU A 299 4.61 17.08 13.58
N LEU A 300 5.01 15.88 13.19
CA LEU A 300 4.29 14.64 13.52
C LEU A 300 4.27 14.42 15.04
N ALA A 301 5.37 14.69 15.75
CA ALA A 301 5.44 14.54 17.20
C ALA A 301 4.50 15.52 17.92
N MET A 302 4.36 16.76 17.43
CA MET A 302 3.41 17.73 17.99
C MET A 302 1.95 17.31 17.83
N GLN A 303 1.64 16.51 16.80
CA GLN A 303 0.30 15.98 16.54
C GLN A 303 0.08 14.58 17.11
N PHE A 304 1.10 13.98 17.73
CA PHE A 304 1.06 12.60 18.17
C PHE A 304 0.29 12.47 19.49
N ASP A 305 -0.86 11.77 19.43
CA ASP A 305 -1.60 11.36 20.61
C ASP A 305 -1.05 10.03 21.12
N GLY A 306 -0.34 10.07 22.25
CA GLY A 306 0.22 8.89 22.90
C GLY A 306 -0.80 7.92 23.48
N THR A 307 -2.06 8.32 23.65
CA THR A 307 -3.13 7.45 24.16
C THR A 307 -3.68 6.59 23.04
N SER A 308 -4.04 7.21 21.91
CA SER A 308 -4.56 6.51 20.75
C SER A 308 -3.49 6.03 19.78
N ASN A 309 -2.21 6.37 20.01
CA ASN A 309 -1.08 6.14 19.11
C ASN A 309 -1.34 6.63 17.68
N SER A 310 -1.90 7.84 17.53
CA SER A 310 -2.29 8.38 16.22
C SER A 310 -1.72 9.76 15.96
N VAL A 311 -1.68 10.14 14.67
CA VAL A 311 -1.39 11.51 14.20
C VAL A 311 -2.46 11.94 13.19
N THR A 312 -2.66 13.25 13.01
CA THR A 312 -3.64 13.77 12.04
C THR A 312 -2.95 14.49 10.89
N ILE A 313 -2.80 13.83 9.74
CA ILE A 313 -2.16 14.43 8.55
C ILE A 313 -3.28 14.90 7.60
N GLU A 314 -3.32 16.20 7.30
CA GLU A 314 -4.32 16.80 6.41
C GLU A 314 -5.80 16.44 6.76
N GLY A 315 -6.11 16.35 8.06
CA GLY A 315 -7.44 16.01 8.55
C GLY A 315 -7.76 14.51 8.54
N LEU A 316 -6.85 13.65 8.06
CA LEU A 316 -6.96 12.20 8.19
C LEU A 316 -6.18 11.71 9.41
N VAL A 317 -6.86 10.96 10.27
CA VAL A 317 -6.24 10.32 11.44
C VAL A 317 -5.56 9.03 10.98
N HIS A 318 -4.27 8.90 11.28
CA HIS A 318 -3.47 7.71 11.00
C HIS A 318 -2.98 7.09 12.29
N GLN A 319 -3.30 5.82 12.49
CA GLN A 319 -2.69 4.99 13.53
C GLN A 319 -1.21 4.76 13.24
N VAL A 320 -0.34 5.10 14.19
CA VAL A 320 1.11 4.83 14.17
C VAL A 320 1.35 3.39 14.59
N THR A 321 1.18 2.48 13.63
CA THR A 321 1.24 1.04 13.85
C THR A 321 2.67 0.53 14.06
N HIS A 322 3.68 1.20 13.47
CA HIS A 322 5.07 0.77 13.57
C HIS A 322 5.70 1.16 14.92
N PRO A 323 6.29 0.21 15.66
CA PRO A 323 6.73 0.42 17.03
C PRO A 323 7.91 1.40 17.17
N LEU A 324 8.88 1.36 16.24
CA LEU A 324 10.03 2.27 16.31
C LEU A 324 9.63 3.71 16.00
N THR A 325 8.72 3.90 15.05
CA THR A 325 8.16 5.22 14.69
C THR A 325 7.42 5.80 15.88
N ARG A 326 6.56 5.00 16.52
CA ARG A 326 5.84 5.40 17.74
C ARG A 326 6.80 5.81 18.86
N TRP A 327 7.83 4.99 19.12
CA TRP A 327 8.82 5.30 20.14
C TRP A 327 9.59 6.59 19.82
N GLY A 328 9.98 6.78 18.56
CA GLY A 328 10.65 7.99 18.09
C GLY A 328 9.82 9.25 18.29
N LEU A 329 8.54 9.22 17.91
CA LEU A 329 7.61 10.35 18.11
C LEU A 329 7.39 10.65 19.60
N GLN A 330 7.20 9.62 20.44
CA GLN A 330 7.09 9.78 21.90
C GLN A 330 8.34 10.42 22.51
N LYS A 331 9.53 10.03 22.04
CA LYS A 331 10.80 10.61 22.49
C LYS A 331 10.89 12.09 22.14
N LEU A 332 10.57 12.45 20.90
CA LEU A 332 10.58 13.84 20.45
C LEU A 332 9.58 14.72 21.22
N LEU A 333 8.38 14.19 21.47
CA LEU A 333 7.35 14.88 22.25
C LEU A 333 7.84 15.19 23.68
N LYS A 334 8.49 14.23 24.35
CA LYS A 334 9.06 14.44 25.70
C LYS A 334 10.18 15.48 25.70
N GLN A 335 11.10 15.39 24.74
CA GLN A 335 12.21 16.34 24.62
C GLN A 335 11.72 17.79 24.50
N GLN A 336 10.65 18.01 23.72
CA GLN A 336 10.06 19.34 23.58
C GLN A 336 9.40 19.84 24.87
N GLN A 337 8.68 18.98 25.60
CA GLN A 337 8.08 19.32 26.88
C GLN A 337 9.13 19.72 27.91
N ASP A 338 10.28 19.04 27.94
CA ASP A 338 11.39 19.37 28.83
C ASP A 338 12.05 20.71 28.48
N THR A 339 12.24 21.03 27.20
CA THR A 339 12.76 22.35 26.77
C THR A 339 11.79 23.51 27.02
N SER A 340 10.48 23.26 27.10
CA SER A 340 9.47 24.30 27.37
C SER A 340 9.31 24.64 28.86
N ARG A 341 9.99 23.89 29.75
CA ARG A 341 9.99 24.08 31.21
C ARG A 341 11.22 24.84 31.73
N LEU A 342 12.13 25.25 30.85
CA LEU A 342 13.31 26.08 31.13
C LEU A 342 13.06 27.51 30.64
#